data_AF-A0A967SX31-F1
#
_entry.id   AF-A0A967SX31-F1
#
_cell.length_a   1.000
_cell.length_b   1.000
_cell.length_c   1.000
_cell.angle_alpha   90.00
_cell.angle_beta   90.00
_cell.angle_gamma   90.00
#
_symmetry.space_group_name_H-M   'P 1'
#
loop_
_entity.id
_entity.type
_entity.pdbx_description
1 polymer ?
#
loop_
_entity_poly.entity_id
_entity_poly.type
_entity_poly.pdbx_seq_one_letter_code
_entity_poly.pdbx_strand_id
1 'polypeptide(L)'
;YIAPDESYLIFASTREGGLGAGDLFIAFNRDGAWTDPIHLGEIVNTADWDYTPLVTPDGDYLFYSRGWGEIYVIEVSALPVEIG
;
A
#
# COMPACT_ATOMS: atom_id res chain seq x y z
N TYR A 1 2.74 6.54 -1.98
CA TYR A 1 3.66 6.17 -3.07
C TYR A 1 2.91 6.17 -4.38
N ILE A 2 3.47 6.78 -5.42
CA ILE A 2 3.03 6.61 -6.81
C ILE A 2 4.18 5.94 -7.56
N ALA A 3 3.88 4.92 -8.36
CA ALA A 3 4.89 4.24 -9.16
C ALA A 3 5.53 5.23 -10.16
N PRO A 4 6.82 5.07 -10.54
CA PRO A 4 7.48 6.00 -11.46
C PRO A 4 6.82 6.10 -12.84
N ASP A 5 6.15 5.04 -13.28
CA ASP A 5 5.38 4.97 -14.53
C ASP A 5 3.89 5.28 -14.34
N GLU A 6 3.49 5.68 -13.12
CA GLU A 6 2.13 5.97 -12.71
C GLU A 6 1.14 4.79 -12.85
N SER A 7 1.63 3.56 -13.02
CA SER A 7 0.80 2.36 -13.19
C SER A 7 -0.02 2.00 -11.94
N TYR A 8 0.46 2.35 -10.75
CA TYR A 8 -0.25 2.20 -9.49
C TYR A 8 0.12 3.27 -8.46
N LEU A 9 -0.70 3.40 -7.43
CA LEU A 9 -0.41 4.20 -6.25
C LEU A 9 -0.80 3.44 -4.98
N ILE A 10 0.08 3.44 -3.98
CA ILE A 10 -0.16 2.87 -2.64
C ILE A 10 -0.28 4.02 -1.65
N PHE A 11 -1.30 4.02 -0.80
CA PHE A 11 -1.59 5.14 0.09
C PHE A 11 -2.34 4.70 1.35
N ALA A 12 -2.20 5.51 2.42
CA ALA A 12 -2.94 5.30 3.67
C ALA A 12 -4.32 5.97 3.62
N SER A 13 -5.33 5.34 4.22
CA SER A 13 -6.69 5.88 4.28
C SER A 13 -7.45 5.36 5.49
N THR A 14 -8.36 6.17 6.05
CA THR A 14 -9.31 5.78 7.12
C THR A 14 -10.70 5.48 6.56
N ARG A 15 -10.76 4.96 5.33
CA ARG A 15 -12.01 4.67 4.61
C ARG A 15 -12.75 3.50 5.23
N GLU A 16 -14.04 3.37 4.90
CA GLU A 16 -14.83 2.19 5.25
C GLU A 16 -14.22 0.92 4.63
N GLY A 17 -14.30 -0.21 5.36
CA GLY A 17 -13.69 -1.48 4.95
C GLY A 17 -12.22 -1.63 5.34
N GLY A 18 -11.67 -0.70 6.12
CA GLY A 18 -10.36 -0.81 6.76
C GLY A 18 -10.33 -1.77 7.96
N LEU A 19 -9.13 -2.13 8.40
CA LEU A 19 -8.86 -3.00 9.53
C LEU A 19 -8.57 -2.21 10.82
N GLY A 20 -7.87 -1.08 10.71
CA GLY A 20 -7.32 -0.35 11.85
C GLY A 20 -7.57 1.15 11.86
N ALA A 21 -6.68 1.86 12.54
CA ALA A 21 -6.76 3.31 12.68
C ALA A 21 -6.43 4.03 11.35
N GLY A 22 -5.60 3.42 10.51
CA GLY A 22 -5.41 3.79 9.12
C GLY A 22 -4.72 2.66 8.37
N ASP A 23 -5.19 2.37 7.16
CA ASP A 23 -4.76 1.21 6.41
C ASP A 23 -4.14 1.59 5.07
N LEU A 24 -3.23 0.76 4.58
CA LEU A 24 -2.69 0.86 3.24
C LEU A 24 -3.62 0.21 2.21
N PHE A 25 -3.89 0.98 1.17
CA PHE A 25 -4.65 0.60 -0.01
C PHE A 25 -3.80 0.82 -1.26
N ILE A 26 -4.17 0.12 -2.33
CA ILE A 26 -3.60 0.31 -3.66
C ILE A 26 -4.67 0.59 -4.70
N ALA A 27 -4.40 1.52 -5.62
CA ALA A 27 -5.20 1.73 -6.82
C ALA A 27 -4.32 1.63 -8.06
N PHE A 28 -4.88 1.12 -9.14
CA PHE A 28 -4.20 0.97 -10.43
C PHE A 28 -4.66 2.04 -11.40
N ASN A 29 -3.76 2.46 -12.29
CA ASN A 29 -4.09 3.34 -13.39
C ASN A 29 -4.42 2.48 -14.62
N ARG A 30 -5.59 2.71 -15.20
CA ARG A 30 -6.04 2.13 -16.46
C ARG A 30 -6.31 3.27 -17.43
N ASP A 31 -5.34 3.53 -18.30
CA ASP A 31 -5.42 4.55 -19.36
C ASP A 31 -5.80 5.95 -18.86
N GLY A 32 -5.22 6.38 -17.73
CA GLY A 32 -5.45 7.68 -17.10
C GLY A 32 -6.59 7.70 -16.08
N ALA A 33 -7.29 6.58 -15.87
CA ALA A 33 -8.33 6.44 -14.85
C ALA A 33 -7.86 5.53 -13.71
N TRP A 34 -7.97 6.03 -12.48
CA TRP A 34 -7.65 5.24 -11.28
C TRP A 34 -8.79 4.29 -10.93
N THR A 35 -8.46 3.04 -10.62
CA THR A 35 -9.44 2.04 -10.17
C THR A 35 -9.93 2.33 -8.75
N ASP A 36 -11.01 1.65 -8.37
CA ASP A 36 -11.39 1.56 -6.97
C ASP A 36 -10.22 0.98 -6.15
N PRO A 37 -9.90 1.56 -4.98
CA PRO A 37 -8.76 1.10 -4.19
C PRO A 37 -9.02 -0.26 -3.51
N ILE A 38 -7.98 -1.09 -3.50
CA ILE A 38 -7.97 -2.44 -2.94
C ILE A 38 -7.22 -2.39 -1.60
N HIS A 39 -7.82 -2.95 -0.55
CA HIS A 39 -7.19 -3.09 0.76
C HIS A 39 -6.03 -4.11 0.69
N LEU A 40 -4.86 -3.78 1.23
CA LEU A 40 -3.68 -4.67 1.17
C LEU A 40 -3.68 -5.84 2.17
N GLY A 41 -4.79 -6.00 2.90
CA GLY A 41 -5.03 -7.16 3.76
C GLY A 41 -4.21 -7.16 5.05
N GLU A 42 -4.41 -8.19 5.86
CA GLU A 42 -3.82 -8.34 7.20
C GLU A 42 -2.30 -8.65 7.16
N ILE A 43 -1.74 -8.94 5.99
CA ILE A 43 -0.29 -9.07 5.81
C ILE A 43 0.40 -7.72 6.02
N VAL A 44 -0.24 -6.64 5.58
CA VAL A 44 0.29 -5.27 5.63
C VAL A 44 -0.36 -4.47 6.75
N ASN A 45 -1.68 -4.56 6.86
CA ASN A 45 -2.46 -3.71 7.75
C ASN A 45 -2.71 -4.40 9.09
N THR A 46 -2.84 -3.59 10.14
CA THR A 46 -3.11 -4.01 11.51
C THR A 46 -4.23 -3.18 12.13
N ALA A 47 -4.49 -3.36 13.43
CA ALA A 47 -5.42 -2.50 14.16
C ALA A 47 -4.86 -1.09 14.44
N ASP A 48 -3.54 -0.87 14.27
CA ASP A 48 -2.89 0.43 14.49
C ASP A 48 -2.93 1.31 13.21
N TRP A 49 -2.16 2.39 13.17
CA TRP A 49 -1.89 3.16 11.96
C TRP A 49 -0.82 2.48 11.12
N ASP A 50 -1.14 2.14 9.86
CA ASP A 50 -0.21 1.70 8.82
C ASP A 50 -0.17 2.73 7.70
N TYR A 51 0.98 3.37 7.46
CA TYR A 51 1.06 4.58 6.65
C TYR A 51 2.43 4.84 6.01
N THR A 52 2.55 5.92 5.22
CA THR A 52 3.79 6.34 4.53
C THR A 52 4.45 5.24 3.68
N PRO A 53 3.73 4.66 2.70
CA PRO A 53 4.30 3.61 1.87
C PRO A 53 5.39 4.13 0.93
N LEU A 54 6.37 3.28 0.62
CA LEU A 54 7.42 3.46 -0.36
C LEU A 54 7.77 2.11 -0.98
N VAL A 55 7.76 1.99 -2.32
CA VAL A 55 8.29 0.81 -3.02
C VAL A 55 9.72 1.10 -3.48
N THR A 56 10.61 0.12 -3.36
CA THR A 56 12.00 0.23 -3.81
C THR A 56 12.10 0.41 -5.32
N PRO A 57 13.18 1.02 -5.85
CA PRO A 57 13.32 1.26 -7.28
C PRO A 57 13.29 0.00 -8.16
N ASP A 58 13.69 -1.14 -7.61
CA ASP A 58 13.64 -2.47 -8.26
C ASP A 58 12.25 -3.13 -8.17
N GLY A 59 11.34 -2.59 -7.36
CA GLY A 59 9.99 -3.15 -7.19
C GLY A 59 9.90 -4.32 -6.20
N ASP A 60 11.00 -4.72 -5.57
CA ASP A 60 11.05 -5.96 -4.77
C ASP A 60 10.47 -5.79 -3.36
N TYR A 61 10.54 -4.58 -2.78
CA TYR A 61 10.17 -4.36 -1.38
C TYR A 61 9.23 -3.15 -1.20
N LEU A 62 8.24 -3.32 -0.33
CA LEU A 62 7.39 -2.26 0.20
C LEU A 62 7.82 -1.91 1.63
N PHE A 63 8.25 -0.68 1.83
CA PHE A 63 8.47 -0.07 3.14
C PHE A 63 7.26 0.74 3.56
N TYR A 64 6.94 0.72 4.85
CA TYR A 64 5.89 1.53 5.44
C TYR A 64 6.15 1.76 6.94
N SER A 65 5.47 2.74 7.51
CA SER A 65 5.50 3.00 8.95
C SER A 65 4.27 2.38 9.60
N ARG A 66 4.44 1.89 10.83
CA ARG A 66 3.34 1.45 11.70
C ARG A 66 3.37 2.22 13.02
N GLY A 67 2.20 2.42 13.64
CA GLY A 67 2.07 2.94 15.00
C GLY A 67 2.72 4.30 15.16
N TRP A 68 3.77 4.39 15.98
CA TRP A 68 4.45 5.65 16.28
C TRP A 68 5.62 5.95 15.34
N GLY A 69 5.71 5.24 14.21
CA GLY A 69 6.71 5.46 13.17
C GLY A 69 7.75 4.35 13.07
N GLU A 70 7.50 3.17 13.63
CA GLU A 70 8.34 2.00 13.36
C GLU A 70 8.29 1.62 11.89
N ILE A 71 9.45 1.36 11.29
CA ILE A 71 9.55 1.01 9.86
C ILE A 71 9.45 -0.50 9.69
N TYR A 72 8.53 -0.91 8.82
CA TYR A 72 8.33 -2.29 8.39
C TYR A 72 8.67 -2.44 6.92
N VAL A 73 9.03 -3.66 6.53
CA VAL A 73 9.31 -4.04 5.15
C VAL A 73 8.67 -5.39 4.85
N ILE A 74 8.10 -5.53 3.66
CA ILE A 74 7.67 -6.81 3.10
C ILE A 74 8.16 -6.95 1.67
N GLU A 75 8.28 -8.18 1.20
CA GLU A 75 8.42 -8.44 -0.23
C GLU A 75 7.11 -8.07 -0.94
N VAL A 76 7.21 -7.41 -2.08
CA VAL A 76 6.06 -7.04 -2.92
C VAL A 76 5.30 -8.28 -3.41
N SER A 77 6.00 -9.40 -3.62
CA SER A 77 5.43 -10.70 -3.97
C SER A 77 4.45 -11.26 -2.92
N ALA A 78 4.51 -10.76 -1.67
CA ALA A 78 3.60 -11.17 -0.60
C ALA A 78 2.28 -10.38 -0.60
N LEU A 79 2.15 -9.36 -1.44
CA LEU A 79 0.92 -8.58 -1.53
C LEU A 79 -0.24 -9.43 -2.10
N PRO A 80 -1.50 -9.13 -1.71
CA PRO A 80 -2.66 -9.84 -2.23
C PRO A 80 -2.98 -9.49 -3.70
N VAL A 81 -2.19 -8.60 -4.31
CA VAL A 81 -2.31 -8.18 -5.70
C VAL A 81 -0.93 -8.08 -6.34
N GLU A 82 -0.84 -8.39 -7.63
CA GLU A 82 0.39 -8.22 -8.41
C GLU A 82 0.54 -6.75 -8.83
N ILE A 83 1.75 -6.22 -8.68
CA ILE A 83 2.09 -4.83 -9.01
C ILE A 83 3.37 -4.77 -9.87
N GLY A 84 3.42 -5.58 -10.93
CA GLY A 84 4.57 -5.73 -11.81
C GLY A 84 4.60 -7.09 -12.48
#